data_AF-A0A1E4RCV2-F1
#
_entry.id   AF-A0A1E4RCV2-F1
#
_cell.length_a   1.000
_cell.length_b   1.000
_cell.length_c   1.000
_cell.angle_alpha   90.00
_cell.angle_beta   90.00
_cell.angle_gamma   90.00
#
_symmetry.space_group_name_H-M   'P 1'
#
loop_
_entity.id
_entity.type
_entity.pdbx_description
1 polymer ?
#
loop_
_entity_poly.entity_id
_entity_poly.type
_entity_poly.pdbx_seq_one_letter_code
_entity_poly.pdbx_strand_id
1 'polypeptide(L)'
;MFDFQEAFRVIKVDENNYVGAHKLLLPVPGARGVYGGHMVAQTLLVGIELAPGFIPELFHAYFVKPGKPKIPMSYRVTKLHEGNTITQRWIEAHQEGKVVFNAMIAFIKPGTRRKTEKIEFQQAPTRLYNEYKNIDDLNIVEHTDYIRSAYLNEFKDFKLCPEEYNQSALQRWITVWGGINQGGNPNSSKSSEETIKSNRKSFNDAKLNYVGLADLSDTAILTTMARVLHLDWNPTVDNPYQEYDEHRDALKQLMNTSLNMLHLFHYNAMSLDHHIYFHCDEWDSFDISKNWLACCYQWKVLLNNRALLRGYMYDDKGKVVATIIQEGLTYLTDGVFDKARL
;
A
#
# COMPACT_ATOMS: atom_id res chain seq x y z
N MET A 1 -9.67 17.18 -3.51
CA MET A 1 -9.62 17.67 -2.12
C MET A 1 -8.38 17.04 -1.52
N PHE A 2 -7.36 17.83 -1.19
CA PHE A 2 -6.05 17.31 -0.74
C PHE A 2 -5.97 17.03 0.78
N ASP A 3 -7.09 17.14 1.49
CA ASP A 3 -7.16 16.72 2.88
C ASP A 3 -7.55 15.25 2.92
N PHE A 4 -6.61 14.39 3.33
CA PHE A 4 -6.83 12.95 3.45
C PHE A 4 -8.00 12.65 4.40
N GLN A 5 -8.10 13.36 5.51
CA GLN A 5 -9.17 13.12 6.51
C GLN A 5 -10.54 13.35 5.90
N GLU A 6 -10.70 14.45 5.17
CA GLU A 6 -11.96 14.79 4.53
C GLU A 6 -12.24 13.90 3.32
N ALA A 7 -11.22 13.57 2.51
CA ALA A 7 -11.38 12.72 1.32
C ALA A 7 -11.92 11.33 1.67
N PHE A 8 -11.46 10.76 2.78
CA PHE A 8 -11.88 9.45 3.25
C PHE A 8 -13.13 9.47 4.14
N ARG A 9 -13.62 10.65 4.53
CA ARG A 9 -14.77 10.80 5.42
C ARG A 9 -15.95 9.95 4.97
N VAL A 10 -16.62 9.33 5.93
CA VAL A 10 -17.82 8.54 5.74
C VAL A 10 -19.01 9.18 6.45
N ILE A 11 -20.19 9.00 5.89
CA ILE A 11 -21.46 9.49 6.40
C ILE A 11 -22.25 8.27 6.86
N LYS A 12 -22.63 8.25 8.13
CA LYS A 12 -23.52 7.24 8.68
C LYS A 12 -24.93 7.45 8.10
N VAL A 13 -25.47 6.42 7.46
CA VAL A 13 -26.83 6.42 6.90
C VAL A 13 -27.82 5.89 7.93
N ASP A 14 -27.46 4.77 8.56
CA ASP A 14 -28.19 4.17 9.68
C ASP A 14 -27.24 3.39 10.59
N GLU A 15 -27.74 2.48 11.43
CA GLU A 15 -26.91 1.72 12.36
C GLU A 15 -25.78 0.92 11.69
N ASN A 16 -26.06 0.33 10.51
CA ASN A 16 -25.17 -0.64 9.87
C ASN A 16 -24.78 -0.24 8.44
N ASN A 17 -25.23 0.92 7.96
CA ASN A 17 -24.94 1.40 6.62
C ASN A 17 -24.22 2.75 6.64
N TYR A 18 -23.19 2.85 5.81
CA TYR A 18 -22.37 4.05 5.64
C TYR A 18 -22.20 4.36 4.15
N VAL A 19 -21.89 5.61 3.83
CA VAL A 19 -21.52 6.02 2.47
C VAL A 19 -20.30 6.94 2.53
N GLY A 20 -19.36 6.76 1.60
CA GLY A 20 -18.27 7.72 1.44
C GLY A 20 -18.82 9.11 1.15
N ALA A 21 -18.32 10.12 1.85
CA ALA A 21 -18.69 11.51 1.59
C ALA A 21 -18.22 11.96 0.19
N HIS A 22 -17.15 11.33 -0.30
CA HIS A 22 -16.56 11.58 -1.60
C HIS A 22 -16.34 10.28 -2.37
N LYS A 23 -16.10 10.45 -3.67
CA LYS A 23 -15.64 9.37 -4.57
C LYS A 23 -14.18 9.02 -4.28
N LEU A 24 -13.84 7.73 -4.36
CA LEU A 24 -12.46 7.27 -4.34
C LEU A 24 -11.79 7.49 -5.70
N LEU A 25 -10.48 7.75 -5.69
CA LEU A 25 -9.72 8.18 -6.85
C LEU A 25 -9.08 7.00 -7.59
N LEU A 26 -8.75 7.24 -8.87
CA LEU A 26 -7.98 6.31 -9.68
C LEU A 26 -6.50 6.42 -9.31
N PRO A 27 -5.70 5.34 -9.42
CA PRO A 27 -4.26 5.43 -9.22
C PRO A 27 -3.59 6.33 -10.27
N VAL A 28 -4.11 6.33 -11.50
CA VAL A 28 -3.74 7.25 -12.59
C VAL A 28 -4.93 7.47 -13.53
N PRO A 29 -4.96 8.55 -14.33
CA PRO A 29 -5.95 8.72 -15.37
C PRO A 29 -6.01 7.52 -16.32
N GLY A 30 -7.22 7.06 -16.63
CA GLY A 30 -7.43 5.92 -17.54
C GLY A 30 -7.32 4.53 -16.87
N ALA A 31 -6.95 4.45 -15.59
CA ALA A 31 -6.96 3.19 -14.85
C ALA A 31 -8.37 2.56 -14.82
N ARG A 32 -8.42 1.23 -14.82
CA ARG A 32 -9.66 0.44 -14.91
C ARG A 32 -10.58 0.61 -13.70
N GLY A 33 -10.01 0.88 -12.53
CA GLY A 33 -10.76 1.05 -11.29
C GLY A 33 -10.04 1.92 -10.29
N VAL A 34 -10.76 2.30 -9.25
CA VAL A 34 -10.20 3.04 -8.11
C VAL A 34 -9.03 2.29 -7.51
N TYR A 35 -8.10 3.02 -6.91
CA TYR A 35 -6.93 2.42 -6.28
C TYR A 35 -7.35 1.52 -5.10
N GLY A 36 -6.71 0.36 -4.98
CA GLY A 36 -7.08 -0.67 -4.02
C GLY A 36 -6.90 -0.20 -2.57
N GLY A 37 -5.76 0.42 -2.26
CA GLY A 37 -5.49 1.03 -0.94
C GLY A 37 -6.60 1.99 -0.48
N HIS A 38 -7.19 2.77 -1.38
CA HIS A 38 -8.29 3.65 -1.01
C HIS A 38 -9.53 2.88 -0.55
N MET A 39 -9.83 1.74 -1.18
CA MET A 39 -10.92 0.85 -0.77
C MET A 39 -10.61 0.22 0.59
N VAL A 40 -9.38 -0.24 0.81
CA VAL A 40 -8.93 -0.81 2.09
C VAL A 40 -9.07 0.23 3.21
N ALA A 41 -8.54 1.44 3.00
CA ALA A 41 -8.55 2.52 3.97
C ALA A 41 -9.96 2.99 4.36
N GLN A 42 -10.82 3.32 3.38
CA GLN A 42 -12.18 3.77 3.70
C GLN A 42 -13.01 2.65 4.36
N THR A 43 -12.79 1.38 3.98
CA THR A 43 -13.45 0.23 4.63
C THR A 43 -12.98 0.08 6.08
N LEU A 44 -11.68 0.22 6.35
CA LEU A 44 -11.14 0.20 7.70
C LEU A 44 -11.75 1.33 8.55
N LEU A 45 -11.86 2.54 8.00
CA LEU A 45 -12.50 3.66 8.69
C LEU A 45 -13.95 3.35 9.07
N VAL A 46 -14.76 2.77 8.17
CA VAL A 46 -16.13 2.32 8.49
C VAL A 46 -16.12 1.30 9.63
N GLY A 47 -15.18 0.35 9.63
CA GLY A 47 -15.04 -0.62 10.70
C GLY A 47 -14.70 0.03 12.05
N ILE A 48 -13.79 1.00 12.06
CA ILE A 48 -13.40 1.77 13.25
C ILE A 48 -14.61 2.52 13.83
N GLU A 49 -15.41 3.19 12.98
CA GLU A 49 -16.63 3.92 13.40
C GLU A 49 -17.66 3.00 14.08
N LEU A 50 -17.62 1.70 13.82
CA LEU A 50 -18.51 0.70 14.43
C LEU A 50 -17.84 -0.11 15.54
N ALA A 51 -16.61 0.20 15.95
CA ALA A 51 -15.89 -0.49 17.02
C ALA A 51 -15.32 0.52 18.06
N PRO A 52 -16.15 1.39 18.66
CA PRO A 52 -15.68 2.40 19.59
C PRO A 52 -14.99 1.77 20.81
N GLY A 53 -13.82 2.29 21.17
CA GLY A 53 -13.01 1.78 22.29
C GLY A 53 -12.09 0.60 21.93
N PHE A 54 -12.05 0.19 20.67
CA PHE A 54 -11.13 -0.82 20.15
C PHE A 54 -10.19 -0.24 19.08
N ILE A 55 -9.06 -0.90 18.85
CA ILE A 55 -8.11 -0.62 17.76
C ILE A 55 -8.07 -1.79 16.78
N PRO A 56 -7.69 -1.58 15.50
CA PRO A 56 -7.55 -2.66 14.54
C PRO A 56 -6.54 -3.73 15.00
N GLU A 57 -6.94 -4.99 14.92
CA GLU A 57 -6.08 -6.17 15.16
C GLU A 57 -5.68 -6.81 13.83
N LEU A 58 -6.66 -7.06 12.97
CA LEU A 58 -6.46 -7.62 11.64
C LEU A 58 -7.52 -7.09 10.67
N PHE A 59 -7.17 -7.09 9.39
CA PHE A 59 -8.03 -6.73 8.28
C PHE A 59 -7.77 -7.73 7.16
N HIS A 60 -8.76 -8.55 6.78
CA HIS A 60 -8.66 -9.46 5.65
C HIS A 60 -9.72 -9.08 4.63
N ALA A 61 -9.34 -8.88 3.37
CA ALA A 61 -10.27 -8.42 2.36
C ALA A 61 -10.07 -9.07 0.99
N TYR A 62 -11.12 -9.02 0.18
CA TYR A 62 -11.16 -9.53 -1.18
C TYR A 62 -11.66 -8.45 -2.15
N PHE A 63 -10.93 -8.27 -3.25
CA PHE A 63 -11.32 -7.41 -4.36
C PHE A 63 -12.22 -8.19 -5.32
N VAL A 64 -13.51 -7.83 -5.38
CA VAL A 64 -14.51 -8.55 -6.18
C VAL A 64 -14.62 -7.93 -7.58
N LYS A 65 -14.66 -6.61 -7.67
CA LYS A 65 -14.79 -5.86 -8.93
C LYS A 65 -14.01 -4.55 -8.89
N PRO A 66 -13.56 -4.02 -10.04
CA PRO A 66 -12.99 -2.68 -10.10
C PRO A 66 -14.01 -1.63 -9.64
N GLY A 67 -13.64 -0.82 -8.65
CA GLY A 67 -14.48 0.29 -8.21
C GLY A 67 -14.52 1.41 -9.26
N LYS A 68 -15.68 2.05 -9.41
CA LYS A 68 -15.93 3.16 -10.33
C LYS A 68 -15.57 4.50 -9.68
N PRO A 69 -14.74 5.35 -10.31
CA PRO A 69 -14.30 6.61 -9.72
C PRO A 69 -15.37 7.71 -9.76
N LYS A 70 -16.55 7.46 -10.33
CA LYS A 70 -17.63 8.46 -10.43
C LYS A 70 -18.70 8.32 -9.35
N ILE A 71 -18.65 7.26 -8.56
CA ILE A 71 -19.70 6.88 -7.62
C ILE A 71 -19.06 6.71 -6.25
N PRO A 72 -19.50 7.42 -5.20
CA PRO A 72 -19.06 7.15 -3.83
C PRO A 72 -19.34 5.70 -3.43
N MET A 73 -18.48 5.14 -2.58
CA MET A 73 -18.67 3.77 -2.09
C MET A 73 -19.75 3.76 -1.02
N SER A 74 -20.71 2.82 -1.10
CA SER A 74 -21.60 2.53 0.04
C SER A 74 -21.13 1.29 0.76
N TYR A 75 -21.41 1.20 2.06
CA TYR A 75 -20.92 0.15 2.93
C TYR A 75 -22.07 -0.43 3.73
N ARG A 76 -22.16 -1.76 3.76
CA ARG A 76 -23.05 -2.52 4.63
C ARG A 76 -22.22 -3.31 5.63
N VAL A 77 -22.55 -3.21 6.91
CA VAL A 77 -21.77 -3.81 7.98
C VAL A 77 -22.60 -4.83 8.75
N THR A 78 -22.02 -5.99 8.99
CA THR A 78 -22.54 -7.01 9.90
C THR A 78 -21.63 -7.09 11.11
N LYS A 79 -22.19 -6.89 12.32
CA LYS A 79 -21.49 -7.10 13.59
C LYS A 79 -21.44 -8.61 13.87
N LEU A 80 -20.29 -9.24 13.61
CA LEU A 80 -20.14 -10.70 13.76
C LEU A 80 -19.98 -11.12 15.22
N HIS A 81 -19.26 -10.32 16.02
CA HIS A 81 -18.98 -10.61 17.42
C HIS A 81 -18.83 -9.31 18.21
N GLU A 82 -19.43 -9.27 19.41
CA GLU A 82 -19.37 -8.16 20.37
C GLU A 82 -18.86 -8.67 21.72
N GLY A 83 -17.53 -8.77 21.87
CA GLY A 83 -16.89 -9.17 23.11
C GLY A 83 -16.32 -7.99 23.89
N ASN A 84 -15.99 -8.20 25.17
CA ASN A 84 -15.38 -7.18 26.03
C ASN A 84 -13.93 -6.84 25.66
N THR A 85 -13.26 -7.75 24.93
CA THR A 85 -11.84 -7.67 24.59
C THR A 85 -11.59 -7.63 23.10
N ILE A 86 -12.39 -8.38 22.33
CA ILE A 86 -12.31 -8.44 20.87
C ILE A 86 -13.71 -8.23 20.29
N THR A 87 -13.78 -7.51 19.18
CA THR A 87 -15.00 -7.35 18.39
C THR A 87 -14.69 -7.59 16.90
N GLN A 88 -15.67 -8.05 16.13
CA GLN A 88 -15.50 -8.41 14.72
C GLN A 88 -16.59 -7.81 13.83
N ARG A 89 -16.19 -7.33 12.66
CA ARG A 89 -17.04 -6.74 11.63
C ARG A 89 -16.83 -7.45 10.30
N TRP A 90 -17.92 -7.77 9.61
CA TRP A 90 -17.91 -8.07 8.19
C TRP A 90 -18.46 -6.86 7.45
N ILE A 91 -17.72 -6.34 6.47
CA ILE A 91 -18.08 -5.14 5.73
C ILE A 91 -18.09 -5.47 4.24
N GLU A 92 -19.19 -5.12 3.59
CA GLU A 92 -19.30 -5.16 2.14
C GLU A 92 -19.34 -3.73 1.60
N ALA A 93 -18.46 -3.45 0.64
CA ALA A 93 -18.47 -2.22 -0.11
C ALA A 93 -19.24 -2.42 -1.43
N HIS A 94 -20.17 -1.53 -1.72
CA HIS A 94 -21.09 -1.61 -2.84
C HIS A 94 -20.99 -0.38 -3.75
N GLN A 95 -21.18 -0.64 -5.05
CA GLN A 95 -21.54 0.38 -6.03
C GLN A 95 -22.62 -0.17 -6.95
N GLU A 96 -23.61 0.66 -7.27
CA GLU A 96 -24.76 0.26 -8.12
C GLU A 96 -25.43 -1.03 -7.61
N GLY A 97 -25.53 -1.17 -6.28
CA GLY A 97 -26.12 -2.34 -5.61
C GLY A 97 -25.28 -3.63 -5.66
N LYS A 98 -24.09 -3.62 -6.27
CA LYS A 98 -23.21 -4.80 -6.40
C LYS A 98 -22.04 -4.68 -5.43
N VAL A 99 -21.68 -5.79 -4.77
CA VAL A 99 -20.45 -5.88 -3.99
C VAL A 99 -19.25 -5.73 -4.93
N VAL A 100 -18.37 -4.79 -4.61
CA VAL A 100 -17.10 -4.56 -5.32
C VAL A 100 -15.89 -4.93 -4.47
N PHE A 101 -16.03 -4.91 -3.15
CA PHE A 101 -15.00 -5.23 -2.18
C PHE A 101 -15.67 -5.74 -0.90
N ASN A 102 -15.04 -6.66 -0.17
CA ASN A 102 -15.51 -7.05 1.15
C ASN A 102 -14.32 -7.27 2.09
N ALA A 103 -14.55 -7.11 3.38
CA ALA A 103 -13.54 -7.28 4.41
C ALA A 103 -14.11 -7.87 5.69
N MET A 104 -13.32 -8.73 6.34
CA MET A 104 -13.48 -9.08 7.75
C MET A 104 -12.42 -8.33 8.56
N ILE A 105 -12.86 -7.61 9.58
CA ILE A 105 -11.98 -6.83 10.45
C ILE A 105 -12.21 -7.27 11.89
N ALA A 106 -11.13 -7.60 12.59
CA ALA A 106 -11.18 -7.77 14.03
C ALA A 106 -10.51 -6.58 14.71
N PHE A 107 -11.05 -6.19 15.85
CA PHE A 107 -10.55 -5.13 16.68
C PHE A 107 -10.32 -5.64 18.10
N ILE A 108 -9.29 -5.12 18.76
CA ILE A 108 -8.90 -5.48 20.11
C ILE A 108 -8.94 -4.25 21.01
N LYS A 109 -9.27 -4.43 22.29
CA LYS A 109 -9.20 -3.34 23.27
C LYS A 109 -7.72 -2.94 23.48
N PRO A 110 -7.37 -1.64 23.39
CA PRO A 110 -6.02 -1.16 23.67
C PRO A 110 -5.47 -1.68 25.01
N GLY A 111 -4.17 -1.95 25.07
CA GLY A 111 -3.50 -2.45 26.26
C GLY A 111 -3.79 -3.91 26.65
N THR A 112 -4.54 -4.65 25.83
CA THR A 112 -4.79 -6.09 26.07
C THR A 112 -3.56 -6.95 25.82
N ARG A 113 -2.69 -6.58 24.87
CA ARG A 113 -1.54 -7.40 24.49
C ARG A 113 -0.50 -7.39 25.61
N ARG A 114 0.07 -8.56 25.89
CA ARG A 114 1.13 -8.70 26.91
C ARG A 114 2.45 -8.24 26.32
N LYS A 115 3.11 -7.27 26.95
CA LYS A 115 4.46 -6.85 26.59
C LYS A 115 5.46 -7.97 26.92
N THR A 116 6.20 -8.44 25.91
CA THR A 116 7.18 -9.52 26.05
C THR A 116 8.59 -9.01 25.78
N GLU A 117 8.99 -7.93 26.47
CA GLU A 117 10.23 -7.15 26.23
C GLU A 117 11.52 -8.00 26.07
N LYS A 118 11.58 -9.21 26.65
CA LYS A 118 12.74 -10.11 26.55
C LYS A 118 12.72 -11.06 25.33
N ILE A 119 11.60 -11.24 24.64
CA ILE A 119 11.41 -12.23 23.56
C ILE A 119 10.84 -11.56 22.29
N GLU A 120 11.02 -10.26 22.13
CA GLU A 120 10.67 -9.57 20.88
C GLU A 120 11.79 -9.76 19.84
N PHE A 121 11.53 -10.55 18.81
CA PHE A 121 12.49 -10.85 17.71
C PHE A 121 12.15 -10.11 16.40
N GLN A 122 11.37 -9.03 16.49
CA GLN A 122 10.95 -8.22 15.34
C GLN A 122 11.89 -7.02 15.16
N GLN A 123 13.02 -7.24 14.52
CA GLN A 123 13.92 -6.13 14.13
C GLN A 123 13.83 -5.89 12.64
N ALA A 124 13.71 -4.62 12.26
CA ALA A 124 13.86 -4.23 10.87
C ALA A 124 15.27 -4.57 10.36
N PRO A 125 15.46 -4.75 9.04
CA PRO A 125 16.79 -4.96 8.48
C PRO A 125 17.74 -3.84 8.88
N THR A 126 18.79 -4.18 9.63
CA THR A 126 19.73 -3.22 10.25
C THR A 126 20.36 -2.27 9.23
N ARG A 127 20.58 -2.76 7.99
CA ARG A 127 21.10 -1.97 6.87
C ARG A 127 20.27 -0.71 6.61
N LEU A 128 18.94 -0.82 6.62
CA LEU A 128 18.05 0.27 6.21
C LEU A 128 18.21 1.52 7.07
N TYR A 129 18.34 1.34 8.38
CA TYR A 129 18.41 2.44 9.35
C TYR A 129 19.84 2.96 9.57
N ASN A 130 20.85 2.14 9.23
CA ASN A 130 22.26 2.55 9.32
C ASN A 130 22.72 3.34 8.10
N GLU A 131 22.34 2.90 6.90
CA GLU A 131 22.79 3.48 5.63
C GLU A 131 21.94 4.68 5.20
N TYR A 132 20.62 4.64 5.43
CA TYR A 132 19.70 5.70 5.01
C TYR A 132 19.18 6.49 6.22
N LYS A 133 20.02 7.38 6.74
CA LYS A 133 19.71 8.18 7.94
C LYS A 133 18.69 9.30 7.69
N ASN A 134 18.64 9.82 6.47
CA ASN A 134 17.72 10.86 6.08
C ASN A 134 16.98 10.44 4.80
N ILE A 135 15.74 9.98 4.98
CA ILE A 135 14.90 9.49 3.90
C ILE A 135 14.51 10.62 2.93
N ASP A 136 14.60 11.88 3.39
CA ASP A 136 14.31 13.04 2.56
C ASP A 136 15.39 13.33 1.51
N ASP A 137 16.53 12.64 1.55
CA ASP A 137 17.58 12.75 0.55
C ASP A 137 17.40 11.74 -0.60
N LEU A 138 16.40 10.85 -0.52
CA LEU A 138 16.08 9.87 -1.54
C LEU A 138 15.21 10.45 -2.66
N ASN A 139 15.00 9.67 -3.72
CA ASN A 139 14.04 10.02 -4.77
C ASN A 139 12.62 9.94 -4.19
N ILE A 140 11.87 11.04 -4.19
CA ILE A 140 10.51 11.12 -3.63
C ILE A 140 9.48 11.30 -4.75
N VAL A 141 8.37 10.59 -4.64
CA VAL A 141 7.19 10.75 -5.50
C VAL A 141 5.93 10.82 -4.63
N GLU A 142 5.02 11.72 -4.97
CA GLU A 142 3.65 11.70 -4.49
C GLU A 142 2.75 11.12 -5.58
N HIS A 143 1.92 10.16 -5.22
CA HIS A 143 1.02 9.50 -6.14
C HIS A 143 -0.27 9.07 -5.46
N THR A 144 -1.27 8.75 -6.29
CA THR A 144 -2.61 8.42 -5.80
C THR A 144 -3.17 9.50 -4.85
N ASP A 145 -2.85 10.76 -5.14
CA ASP A 145 -3.21 12.00 -4.44
C ASP A 145 -2.69 12.18 -3.00
N TYR A 146 -2.46 11.11 -2.24
CA TYR A 146 -2.12 11.19 -0.81
C TYR A 146 -0.85 10.45 -0.43
N ILE A 147 -0.40 9.49 -1.23
CA ILE A 147 0.70 8.61 -0.85
C ILE A 147 2.00 9.26 -1.28
N ARG A 148 2.88 9.54 -0.31
CA ARG A 148 4.28 9.81 -0.60
C ARG A 148 5.08 8.53 -0.49
N SER A 149 5.95 8.33 -1.47
CA SER A 149 6.90 7.23 -1.49
C SER A 149 8.31 7.76 -1.73
N ALA A 150 9.29 7.22 -1.04
CA ALA A 150 10.71 7.44 -1.32
C ALA A 150 11.40 6.10 -1.63
N TYR A 151 12.25 6.08 -2.64
CA TYR A 151 12.89 4.85 -3.12
C TYR A 151 14.39 5.02 -3.36
N LEU A 152 15.08 3.89 -3.20
CA LEU A 152 16.53 3.78 -3.25
C LEU A 152 17.05 3.82 -4.70
N ASN A 153 18.33 4.15 -4.89
CA ASN A 153 18.94 4.04 -6.22
C ASN A 153 19.03 2.57 -6.66
N GLU A 154 19.24 1.68 -5.70
CA GLU A 154 19.17 0.23 -5.79
C GLU A 154 17.80 -0.26 -6.27
N PHE A 155 16.73 0.49 -6.04
CA PHE A 155 15.41 0.19 -6.59
C PHE A 155 15.33 0.50 -8.09
N LYS A 156 16.00 1.57 -8.53
CA LYS A 156 16.06 1.97 -9.95
C LYS A 156 16.98 1.06 -10.75
N ASP A 157 18.10 0.66 -10.17
CA ASP A 157 19.12 -0.15 -10.83
C ASP A 157 19.54 -1.32 -9.93
N PHE A 158 19.08 -2.52 -10.30
CA PHE A 158 19.43 -3.74 -9.58
C PHE A 158 20.93 -4.06 -9.64
N LYS A 159 21.68 -3.46 -10.58
CA LYS A 159 23.13 -3.68 -10.70
C LYS A 159 23.91 -3.10 -9.53
N LEU A 160 23.29 -2.21 -8.76
CA LEU A 160 23.80 -1.68 -7.49
C LEU A 160 23.63 -2.65 -6.32
N CYS A 161 23.04 -3.84 -6.53
CA CYS A 161 22.86 -4.89 -5.54
C CYS A 161 23.59 -6.19 -5.94
N PRO A 162 24.92 -6.19 -6.07
CA PRO A 162 25.68 -7.37 -6.50
C PRO A 162 25.49 -8.59 -5.59
N GLU A 163 25.14 -8.38 -4.31
CA GLU A 163 24.81 -9.44 -3.35
C GLU A 163 23.54 -10.23 -3.72
N GLU A 164 22.62 -9.65 -4.51
CA GLU A 164 21.38 -10.31 -4.94
C GLU A 164 21.61 -11.31 -6.09
N TYR A 165 22.75 -11.24 -6.78
CA TYR A 165 23.07 -12.07 -7.94
C TYR A 165 23.23 -13.56 -7.63
N ASN A 166 23.50 -13.89 -6.38
CA ASN A 166 23.60 -15.26 -5.86
C ASN A 166 22.38 -15.65 -5.02
N GLN A 167 21.33 -14.82 -5.01
CA GLN A 167 20.08 -15.07 -4.31
C GLN A 167 19.00 -15.44 -5.31
N SER A 168 18.10 -16.34 -4.91
CA SER A 168 16.86 -16.50 -5.66
C SER A 168 16.03 -15.22 -5.58
N ALA A 169 15.25 -14.92 -6.63
CA ALA A 169 14.25 -13.88 -6.65
C ALA A 169 13.35 -13.89 -5.40
N LEU A 170 13.06 -15.07 -4.84
CA LEU A 170 12.22 -15.23 -3.64
C LEU A 170 12.87 -14.79 -2.33
N GLN A 171 14.19 -14.54 -2.34
CA GLN A 171 14.98 -14.07 -1.20
C GLN A 171 15.24 -12.56 -1.26
N ARG A 172 15.09 -11.94 -2.44
CA ARG A 172 15.30 -10.51 -2.65
C ARG A 172 14.21 -9.70 -1.97
N TRP A 173 14.61 -8.65 -1.26
CA TRP A 173 13.71 -7.74 -0.57
C TRP A 173 13.66 -6.43 -1.32
N ILE A 174 12.45 -5.90 -1.48
CA ILE A 174 12.22 -4.58 -2.06
C ILE A 174 11.79 -3.65 -0.94
N THR A 175 12.50 -2.54 -0.78
CA THR A 175 12.14 -1.51 0.21
C THR A 175 11.72 -0.23 -0.49
N VAL A 176 10.56 0.27 -0.09
CA VAL A 176 10.08 1.62 -0.41
C VAL A 176 9.68 2.27 0.90
N TRP A 177 10.10 3.51 1.12
CA TRP A 177 9.63 4.28 2.27
C TRP A 177 8.31 4.94 1.92
N GLY A 178 7.33 4.90 2.82
CA GLY A 178 6.00 5.40 2.56
C GLY A 178 5.48 6.31 3.66
N GLY A 179 4.53 7.17 3.31
CA GLY A 179 3.79 8.00 4.24
C GLY A 179 2.57 8.63 3.58
N ILE A 180 1.77 9.34 4.36
CA ILE A 180 0.57 10.03 3.86
C ILE A 180 0.76 11.54 3.91
N ASN A 181 0.58 12.21 2.78
CA ASN A 181 0.55 13.66 2.74
C ASN A 181 -0.85 14.19 3.08
N GLN A 182 -0.85 15.22 3.92
CA GLN A 182 -2.03 15.84 4.49
C GLN A 182 -1.98 17.33 4.11
N GLY A 183 -2.82 17.75 3.16
CA GLY A 183 -2.88 19.13 2.71
C GLY A 183 -1.89 19.46 1.58
N GLY A 184 -2.45 19.97 0.49
CA GLY A 184 -1.78 20.35 -0.76
C GLY A 184 -2.72 21.20 -1.62
N ASN A 185 -2.20 21.93 -2.61
CA ASN A 185 -3.02 22.83 -3.42
C ASN A 185 -3.90 22.01 -4.40
N PRO A 186 -5.25 22.10 -4.35
CA PRO A 186 -6.17 21.39 -5.25
C PRO A 186 -5.94 21.62 -6.75
N ASN A 187 -5.12 22.61 -7.13
CA ASN A 187 -4.82 22.96 -8.51
C ASN A 187 -3.42 22.55 -8.99
N SER A 188 -2.56 21.92 -8.16
CA SER A 188 -1.27 21.41 -8.63
C SER A 188 -1.37 19.92 -8.94
N SER A 189 -1.29 19.56 -10.22
CA SER A 189 -1.36 18.16 -10.68
C SER A 189 -0.13 17.33 -10.30
N LYS A 190 0.90 17.93 -9.70
CA LYS A 190 2.04 17.29 -9.02
C LYS A 190 2.58 18.24 -7.95
N SER A 191 2.66 17.81 -6.70
CA SER A 191 3.38 18.54 -5.66
C SER A 191 4.88 18.50 -5.97
N SER A 192 5.58 19.65 -5.88
CA SER A 192 7.04 19.63 -5.96
C SER A 192 7.63 18.86 -4.77
N GLU A 193 8.85 18.36 -4.90
CA GLU A 193 9.53 17.65 -3.81
C GLU A 193 9.61 18.51 -2.52
N GLU A 194 9.89 19.81 -2.67
CA GLU A 194 9.87 20.78 -1.57
C GLU A 194 8.48 20.92 -0.93
N THR A 195 7.42 20.84 -1.72
CA THR A 195 6.03 20.86 -1.23
C THR A 195 5.71 19.59 -0.44
N ILE A 196 6.16 18.43 -0.91
CA ILE A 196 5.99 17.14 -0.22
C ILE A 196 6.71 17.14 1.13
N LYS A 197 7.92 17.71 1.19
CA LYS A 197 8.69 17.79 2.45
C LYS A 197 8.06 18.77 3.45
N SER A 198 7.53 19.89 2.98
CA SER A 198 6.95 20.94 3.83
C SER A 198 5.51 20.68 4.31
N ASN A 199 4.75 19.81 3.65
CA ASN A 199 3.34 19.52 3.99
C ASN A 199 3.13 18.37 4.98
N ARG A 200 4.16 17.94 5.70
CA ARG A 200 4.03 16.86 6.70
C ARG A 200 3.45 17.36 8.01
N LYS A 201 2.16 17.10 8.23
CA LYS A 201 1.42 17.47 9.44
C LYS A 201 0.67 16.28 9.98
N SER A 202 0.76 16.08 11.29
CA SER A 202 0.00 15.08 12.03
C SER A 202 -1.50 15.21 11.75
N PHE A 203 -2.19 14.08 11.62
CA PHE A 203 -3.65 14.07 11.57
C PHE A 203 -4.27 14.67 12.84
N ASN A 204 -5.47 15.22 12.71
CA ASN A 204 -6.21 15.74 13.87
C ASN A 204 -6.80 14.60 14.73
N ASP A 205 -7.04 13.44 14.11
CA ASP A 205 -7.52 12.23 14.77
C ASP A 205 -6.50 11.10 14.56
N ALA A 206 -5.95 10.58 15.66
CA ALA A 206 -4.91 9.56 15.64
C ALA A 206 -5.35 8.24 14.97
N LYS A 207 -6.67 7.95 14.90
CA LYS A 207 -7.16 6.77 14.19
C LYS A 207 -6.79 6.76 12.71
N LEU A 208 -6.60 7.95 12.13
CA LEU A 208 -6.24 8.11 10.73
C LEU A 208 -4.81 7.64 10.43
N ASN A 209 -3.96 7.43 11.44
CA ASN A 209 -2.69 6.73 11.23
C ASN A 209 -2.92 5.30 10.72
N TYR A 210 -3.91 4.59 11.25
CA TYR A 210 -4.23 3.22 10.83
C TYR A 210 -4.95 3.21 9.47
N VAL A 211 -5.83 4.19 9.23
CA VAL A 211 -6.49 4.38 7.92
C VAL A 211 -5.45 4.70 6.83
N GLY A 212 -4.50 5.59 7.12
CA GLY A 212 -3.37 5.88 6.25
C GLY A 212 -2.46 4.68 6.03
N LEU A 213 -2.19 3.88 7.07
CA LEU A 213 -1.43 2.65 6.94
C LEU A 213 -2.13 1.67 5.99
N ALA A 214 -3.46 1.52 6.13
CA ALA A 214 -4.26 0.72 5.21
C ALA A 214 -4.21 1.24 3.76
N ASP A 215 -4.19 2.56 3.54
CA ASP A 215 -4.05 3.11 2.18
C ASP A 215 -2.66 2.84 1.58
N LEU A 216 -1.63 3.05 2.41
CA LEU A 216 -0.23 2.84 2.04
C LEU A 216 0.08 1.35 1.78
N SER A 217 -0.55 0.43 2.50
CA SER A 217 -0.23 -1.01 2.47
C SER A 217 -0.37 -1.68 1.10
N ASP A 218 -1.21 -1.15 0.20
CA ASP A 218 -1.37 -1.65 -1.18
C ASP A 218 -0.41 -0.95 -2.18
N THR A 219 0.54 -0.13 -1.68
CA THR A 219 1.48 0.63 -2.52
C THR A 219 2.70 -0.19 -2.90
N ALA A 220 3.04 -0.18 -4.19
CA ALA A 220 4.27 -0.75 -4.73
C ALA A 220 4.50 -2.25 -4.41
N ILE A 221 3.45 -2.97 -3.99
CA ILE A 221 3.56 -4.38 -3.61
C ILE A 221 3.59 -5.28 -4.86
N LEU A 222 2.51 -5.27 -5.65
CA LEU A 222 2.38 -6.09 -6.86
C LEU A 222 3.15 -5.55 -8.07
N THR A 223 3.72 -4.36 -7.97
CA THR A 223 4.21 -3.59 -9.14
C THR A 223 5.72 -3.62 -9.29
N THR A 224 6.41 -4.22 -8.32
CA THR A 224 7.87 -4.24 -8.21
C THR A 224 8.52 -5.52 -8.74
N MET A 225 7.76 -6.40 -9.39
CA MET A 225 8.28 -7.67 -9.90
C MET A 225 9.46 -7.51 -10.86
N ALA A 226 9.44 -6.49 -11.73
CA ALA A 226 10.55 -6.26 -12.66
C ALA A 226 11.88 -6.08 -11.90
N ARG A 227 11.85 -5.31 -10.80
CA ARG A 227 13.01 -5.16 -9.93
C ARG A 227 13.40 -6.47 -9.23
N VAL A 228 12.44 -7.26 -8.78
CA VAL A 228 12.71 -8.56 -8.15
C VAL A 228 13.35 -9.54 -9.12
N LEU A 229 12.92 -9.55 -10.38
CA LEU A 229 13.43 -10.42 -11.43
C LEU A 229 14.70 -9.89 -12.11
N HIS A 230 15.26 -8.76 -11.64
CA HIS A 230 16.40 -8.08 -12.27
C HIS A 230 16.16 -7.82 -13.76
N LEU A 231 14.96 -7.36 -14.09
CA LEU A 231 14.61 -6.88 -15.41
C LEU A 231 14.89 -5.38 -15.47
N ASP A 232 15.41 -4.90 -16.60
CA ASP A 232 15.44 -3.46 -16.86
C ASP A 232 14.00 -2.92 -16.85
N TRP A 233 13.82 -1.69 -16.36
CA TRP A 233 12.52 -1.04 -16.31
C TRP A 233 11.93 -0.71 -17.70
N ASN A 234 12.68 -0.98 -18.76
CA ASN A 234 12.21 -0.97 -20.14
C ASN A 234 12.27 -2.40 -20.73
N PRO A 235 11.12 -3.01 -21.09
CA PRO A 235 11.07 -4.38 -21.60
C PRO A 235 11.71 -4.56 -22.99
N THR A 236 11.92 -3.47 -23.73
CA THR A 236 12.55 -3.52 -25.07
C THR A 236 14.07 -3.52 -25.00
N VAL A 237 14.67 -3.19 -23.85
CA VAL A 237 16.13 -3.31 -23.64
C VAL A 237 16.51 -4.78 -23.77
N ASP A 238 17.56 -5.05 -24.55
CA ASP A 238 18.07 -6.39 -24.84
C ASP A 238 16.98 -7.37 -25.33
N ASN A 239 15.97 -6.87 -26.06
CA ASN A 239 14.94 -7.71 -26.69
C ASN A 239 15.35 -8.07 -28.12
N PRO A 240 15.58 -9.36 -28.45
CA PRO A 240 15.94 -9.74 -29.82
C PRO A 240 14.79 -9.60 -30.83
N TYR A 241 13.55 -9.40 -30.35
CA TYR A 241 12.34 -9.32 -31.18
C TYR A 241 11.73 -7.93 -31.27
N GLN A 242 12.28 -6.93 -30.58
CA GLN A 242 11.71 -5.58 -30.52
C GLN A 242 12.82 -4.53 -30.63
N GLU A 243 12.55 -3.44 -31.35
CA GLU A 243 13.41 -2.25 -31.30
C GLU A 243 13.28 -1.55 -29.95
N TYR A 244 14.33 -0.83 -29.55
CA TYR A 244 14.30 -0.03 -28.34
C TYR A 244 13.22 1.06 -28.43
N ASP A 245 12.33 1.10 -27.44
CA ASP A 245 11.24 2.07 -27.35
C ASP A 245 11.36 2.87 -26.05
N GLU A 246 11.73 4.14 -26.14
CA GLU A 246 11.85 5.03 -24.98
C GLU A 246 10.52 5.35 -24.29
N HIS A 247 9.39 5.19 -24.99
CA HIS A 247 8.05 5.38 -24.43
C HIS A 247 7.61 4.21 -23.55
N ARG A 248 8.38 3.13 -23.52
CA ARG A 248 8.18 1.97 -22.64
C ARG A 248 9.20 1.90 -21.50
N ASP A 249 9.88 3.01 -21.21
CA ASP A 249 10.79 3.11 -20.07
C ASP A 249 10.05 3.53 -18.79
N ALA A 250 9.80 2.59 -17.87
CA ALA A 250 9.06 2.89 -16.64
C ALA A 250 9.77 3.91 -15.73
N LEU A 251 11.11 4.02 -15.77
CA LEU A 251 11.84 5.05 -15.01
C LEU A 251 11.45 6.45 -15.47
N LYS A 252 11.35 6.65 -16.78
CA LYS A 252 11.03 7.95 -17.39
C LYS A 252 9.53 8.24 -17.37
N GLN A 253 8.70 7.24 -17.67
CA GLN A 253 7.27 7.45 -17.95
C GLN A 253 6.39 7.27 -16.71
N LEU A 254 6.73 6.34 -15.82
CA LEU A 254 5.81 5.86 -14.77
C LEU A 254 6.29 6.20 -13.36
N MET A 255 7.59 6.03 -13.07
CA MET A 255 8.12 6.13 -11.71
C MET A 255 7.94 7.52 -11.10
N ASN A 256 8.05 8.58 -11.91
CA ASN A 256 7.80 9.97 -11.51
C ASN A 256 6.30 10.34 -11.42
N THR A 257 5.41 9.36 -11.62
CA THR A 257 3.95 9.56 -11.59
C THR A 257 3.30 8.65 -10.57
N SER A 258 3.60 7.36 -10.57
CA SER A 258 3.12 6.43 -9.55
C SER A 258 3.93 5.14 -9.54
N LEU A 259 4.38 4.72 -8.35
CA LEU A 259 4.99 3.40 -8.16
C LEU A 259 3.96 2.27 -8.35
N ASN A 260 2.67 2.57 -8.29
CA ASN A 260 1.60 1.60 -8.49
C ASN A 260 1.40 1.23 -9.96
N MET A 261 2.12 1.86 -10.89
CA MET A 261 2.01 1.61 -12.33
C MET A 261 3.21 0.94 -12.96
N LEU A 262 4.27 0.68 -12.20
CA LEU A 262 5.54 0.14 -12.71
C LEU A 262 5.40 -1.19 -13.46
N HIS A 263 4.30 -1.92 -13.24
CA HIS A 263 4.02 -3.15 -13.95
C HIS A 263 3.68 -2.96 -15.43
N LEU A 264 3.04 -1.84 -15.83
CA LEU A 264 2.29 -1.69 -17.09
C LEU A 264 3.05 -2.08 -18.38
N PHE A 265 4.37 -1.89 -18.43
CA PHE A 265 5.16 -2.21 -19.62
C PHE A 265 5.61 -3.67 -19.70
N HIS A 266 5.70 -4.35 -18.56
CA HIS A 266 6.15 -5.73 -18.45
C HIS A 266 5.00 -6.71 -18.24
N TYR A 267 4.01 -6.34 -17.44
CA TYR A 267 2.94 -7.23 -17.02
C TYR A 267 1.72 -6.47 -16.50
N ASN A 268 0.59 -7.16 -16.46
CA ASN A 268 -0.61 -6.65 -15.82
C ASN A 268 -0.80 -7.36 -14.48
N ALA A 269 -0.85 -6.57 -13.41
CA ALA A 269 -1.15 -7.05 -12.07
C ALA A 269 -2.52 -6.52 -11.58
N MET A 270 -3.25 -7.36 -10.86
CA MET A 270 -4.51 -6.99 -10.21
C MET A 270 -4.61 -7.69 -8.85
N SER A 271 -4.91 -6.94 -7.79
CA SER A 271 -5.10 -7.50 -6.44
C SER A 271 -6.31 -8.45 -6.40
N LEU A 272 -6.15 -9.59 -5.74
CA LEU A 272 -7.24 -10.55 -5.46
C LEU A 272 -7.71 -10.42 -4.01
N ASP A 273 -6.76 -10.41 -3.09
CA ASP A 273 -6.99 -10.20 -1.67
C ASP A 273 -6.00 -9.17 -1.10
N HIS A 274 -6.18 -8.79 0.16
CA HIS A 274 -5.23 -7.97 0.90
C HIS A 274 -5.44 -8.15 2.40
N HIS A 275 -4.42 -8.67 3.09
CA HIS A 275 -4.48 -8.97 4.52
C HIS A 275 -3.46 -8.13 5.28
N ILE A 276 -3.90 -7.45 6.33
CA ILE A 276 -3.09 -6.64 7.23
C ILE A 276 -3.23 -7.19 8.65
N TYR A 277 -2.10 -7.38 9.32
CA TYR A 277 -2.02 -7.65 10.75
C TYR A 277 -1.38 -6.43 11.43
N PHE A 278 -2.08 -5.81 12.37
CA PHE A 278 -1.62 -4.61 13.07
C PHE A 278 -0.95 -5.00 14.37
N HIS A 279 0.28 -4.52 14.60
CA HIS A 279 1.08 -4.92 15.76
C HIS A 279 1.12 -3.86 16.87
N CYS A 280 0.59 -2.67 16.61
CA CYS A 280 0.58 -1.53 17.52
C CYS A 280 -0.59 -1.59 18.51
N ASP A 281 -0.36 -1.18 19.76
CA ASP A 281 -1.34 -1.24 20.87
C ASP A 281 -2.09 0.08 21.13
N GLU A 282 -1.67 1.18 20.51
CA GLU A 282 -2.22 2.52 20.72
C GLU A 282 -2.40 3.26 19.39
N TRP A 283 -3.31 4.24 19.34
CA TRP A 283 -3.62 5.01 18.12
C TRP A 283 -2.46 5.89 17.63
N ASP A 284 -1.61 6.36 18.55
CA ASP A 284 -0.47 7.24 18.30
C ASP A 284 0.88 6.51 18.29
N SER A 285 0.85 5.17 18.16
CA SER A 285 2.07 4.33 18.11
C SER A 285 3.03 4.72 16.98
N PHE A 286 2.51 5.33 15.91
CA PHE A 286 3.26 5.89 14.80
C PHE A 286 2.51 7.08 14.22
N ASP A 287 3.22 7.99 13.55
CA ASP A 287 2.62 9.11 12.82
C ASP A 287 2.98 8.99 11.33
N ILE A 288 2.10 8.35 10.56
CA ILE A 288 2.33 8.10 9.13
C ILE A 288 2.27 9.38 8.29
N SER A 289 1.64 10.43 8.83
CA SER A 289 1.52 11.71 8.13
C SER A 289 2.76 12.59 8.28
N LYS A 290 3.50 12.41 9.38
CA LYS A 290 4.73 13.14 9.67
C LYS A 290 6.00 12.36 9.35
N ASN A 291 6.03 11.07 9.70
CA ASN A 291 7.21 10.23 9.63
C ASN A 291 7.15 9.29 8.41
N TRP A 292 8.27 8.64 8.11
CA TRP A 292 8.36 7.62 7.09
C TRP A 292 8.18 6.22 7.73
N LEU A 293 7.50 5.34 7.00
CA LEU A 293 7.46 3.91 7.29
C LEU A 293 8.30 3.16 6.25
N ALA A 294 9.21 2.30 6.68
CA ALA A 294 9.90 1.40 5.77
C ALA A 294 8.97 0.26 5.36
N CYS A 295 8.56 0.21 4.09
CA CYS A 295 7.72 -0.85 3.55
C CYS A 295 8.60 -1.85 2.81
N CYS A 296 8.80 -3.02 3.41
CA CYS A 296 9.68 -4.08 2.92
C CYS A 296 8.86 -5.24 2.37
N TYR A 297 8.95 -5.50 1.06
CA TYR A 297 8.18 -6.54 0.37
C TYR A 297 9.07 -7.69 -0.09
N GLN A 298 8.51 -8.90 -0.07
CA GLN A 298 9.13 -10.08 -0.64
C GLN A 298 8.11 -10.90 -1.42
N TRP A 299 8.45 -11.20 -2.67
CA TRP A 299 7.68 -12.10 -3.52
C TRP A 299 7.98 -13.54 -3.12
N LYS A 300 6.94 -14.36 -2.91
CA LYS A 300 7.08 -15.74 -2.42
C LYS A 300 6.67 -16.78 -3.44
N VAL A 301 5.67 -16.46 -4.27
CA VAL A 301 5.17 -17.36 -5.30
C VAL A 301 4.90 -16.52 -6.54
N LEU A 302 5.26 -17.04 -7.71
CA LEU A 302 4.75 -16.62 -9.00
C LEU A 302 4.47 -17.89 -9.80
N LEU A 303 3.20 -18.30 -9.84
CA LEU A 303 2.79 -19.55 -10.48
C LEU A 303 1.34 -19.44 -10.94
N ASN A 304 1.03 -20.00 -12.11
CA ASN A 304 -0.33 -20.04 -12.67
C ASN A 304 -0.98 -18.64 -12.75
N ASN A 305 -0.22 -17.65 -13.23
CA ASN A 305 -0.63 -16.24 -13.33
C ASN A 305 -1.06 -15.63 -11.99
N ARG A 306 -0.54 -16.14 -10.88
CA ARG A 306 -0.77 -15.59 -9.54
C ARG A 306 0.54 -15.34 -8.84
N ALA A 307 0.59 -14.25 -8.11
CA ALA A 307 1.72 -13.88 -7.28
C ALA A 307 1.29 -13.78 -5.82
N LEU A 308 2.03 -14.43 -4.91
CA LEU A 308 1.86 -14.28 -3.47
C LEU A 308 3.03 -13.51 -2.89
N LEU A 309 2.71 -12.49 -2.09
CA LEU A 309 3.68 -11.58 -1.51
C LEU A 309 3.46 -11.49 0.00
N ARG A 310 4.54 -11.14 0.70
CA ARG A 310 4.49 -10.69 2.08
C ARG A 310 5.18 -9.35 2.23
N GLY A 311 4.68 -8.54 3.14
CA GLY A 311 5.22 -7.22 3.46
C GLY A 311 5.37 -7.02 4.95
N TYR A 312 6.34 -6.20 5.33
CA TYR A 312 6.52 -5.70 6.70
C TYR A 312 6.68 -4.19 6.64
N MET A 313 5.93 -3.49 7.49
CA MET A 313 6.04 -2.05 7.65
C MET A 313 6.70 -1.76 8.98
N TYR A 314 7.72 -0.90 8.98
CA TYR A 314 8.46 -0.51 10.18
C TYR A 314 8.44 1.01 10.36
N ASP A 315 8.39 1.47 11.60
CA ASP A 315 8.49 2.90 11.92
C ASP A 315 9.93 3.45 11.76
N ASP A 316 10.11 4.73 12.05
CA ASP A 316 11.40 5.43 11.99
C ASP A 316 12.43 4.92 13.00
N LYS A 317 12.00 4.08 13.95
CA LYS A 317 12.84 3.42 14.97
C LYS A 317 13.09 1.94 14.68
N GLY A 318 12.58 1.43 13.55
CA GLY A 318 12.73 0.02 13.16
C GLY A 318 11.80 -0.95 13.89
N LYS A 319 10.78 -0.45 14.59
CA LYS A 319 9.73 -1.29 15.19
C LYS A 319 8.72 -1.64 14.12
N VAL A 320 8.33 -2.92 14.03
CA VAL A 320 7.29 -3.34 13.08
C VAL A 320 5.93 -2.80 13.52
N VAL A 321 5.21 -2.18 12.58
CA VAL A 321 3.87 -1.62 12.80
C VAL A 321 2.78 -2.49 12.20
N ALA A 322 3.07 -3.14 11.06
CA ALA A 322 2.14 -4.04 10.40
C ALA A 322 2.84 -5.13 9.57
N THR A 323 2.14 -6.24 9.35
CA THR A 323 2.49 -7.28 8.38
C THR A 323 1.39 -7.39 7.33
N ILE A 324 1.81 -7.56 6.08
CA ILE A 324 0.91 -7.63 4.91
C ILE A 324 1.08 -8.98 4.24
N ILE A 325 -0.02 -9.59 3.81
CA ILE A 325 -0.03 -10.73 2.88
C ILE A 325 -1.00 -10.40 1.75
N GLN A 326 -0.59 -10.63 0.51
CA GLN A 326 -1.41 -10.31 -0.65
C GLN A 326 -1.12 -11.28 -1.80
N GLU A 327 -2.19 -11.81 -2.38
CA GLU A 327 -2.20 -12.48 -3.67
C GLU A 327 -2.75 -11.54 -4.75
N GLY A 328 -2.14 -11.57 -5.92
CA GLY A 328 -2.60 -10.86 -7.10
C GLY A 328 -2.56 -11.75 -8.34
N LEU A 329 -3.45 -11.47 -9.28
CA LEU A 329 -3.31 -11.96 -10.66
C LEU A 329 -2.15 -11.22 -11.30
N THR A 330 -1.29 -11.94 -12.01
CA THR A 330 -0.11 -11.41 -12.68
C THR A 330 0.02 -12.06 -14.05
N TYR A 331 -0.28 -11.28 -15.09
CA TYR A 331 -0.18 -11.70 -16.50
C TYR A 331 1.02 -11.03 -17.14
N LEU A 332 2.06 -11.82 -17.39
CA LEU A 332 3.29 -11.36 -18.03
C LEU A 332 3.08 -11.11 -19.52
N THR A 333 3.78 -10.11 -20.05
CA THR A 333 3.89 -9.91 -21.50
C THR A 333 4.87 -10.94 -22.07
N ASP A 334 4.67 -11.32 -23.33
CA ASP A 334 5.53 -12.27 -24.02
C ASP A 334 7.01 -11.83 -24.01
N GLY A 335 7.92 -12.80 -23.83
CA GLY A 335 9.37 -12.60 -23.80
C GLY A 335 9.94 -12.01 -22.50
N VAL A 336 9.10 -11.64 -21.53
CA VAL A 336 9.56 -11.13 -20.22
C VAL A 336 10.26 -12.23 -19.40
N PHE A 337 9.74 -13.46 -19.44
CA PHE A 337 10.33 -14.59 -18.70
C PHE A 337 11.74 -14.94 -19.17
N ASP A 338 12.03 -14.82 -20.46
CA ASP A 338 13.31 -15.24 -21.05
C ASP A 338 14.50 -14.41 -20.53
N LYS A 339 14.21 -13.23 -20.00
CA LYS A 339 15.19 -12.28 -19.44
C LYS A 339 15.28 -12.32 -17.91
N ALA A 340 14.34 -12.99 -17.26
CA ALA A 340 14.21 -12.94 -15.81
C ALA A 340 15.35 -13.70 -15.11
N ARG A 341 15.91 -13.08 -14.07
CA ARG A 341 16.90 -13.72 -13.19
C ARG A 341 16.22 -14.27 -11.94
N LEU A 342 16.03 -15.59 -11.90
CA LEU A 342 15.31 -16.31 -10.84
C LEU A 342 16.13 -16.62 -9.58
#